data_AF-A0A950SQP9-F1
#
_entry.id   AF-A0A950SQP9-F1
#
_cell.length_a   1.000
_cell.length_b   1.000
_cell.length_c   1.000
_cell.angle_alpha   90.00
_cell.angle_beta   90.00
_cell.angle_gamma   90.00
#
_symmetry.space_group_name_H-M   'P 1'
#
loop_
_entity.id
_entity.type
_entity.pdbx_description
1 polymer ?
#
loop_
_entity_poly.entity_id
_entity_poly.type
_entity_poly.pdbx_seq_one_letter_code
_entity_poly.pdbx_strand_id
1 'polypeptide(L)' 'SAVSWFGIMAPAGTPATVITRLNQELDRIVHEPATEKRFAAIGGEAVGGSPSTFASLIHEEIPRWRRVAREAGIHIE' A
#
# COMPACT_ATOMS: atom_id res chain seq x y z
N SER A 1 16.24 7.01 3.25
CA SER A 1 15.93 5.58 3.47
C SER A 1 14.78 5.21 2.56
N ALA A 2 14.58 3.91 2.29
CA ALA A 2 13.41 3.42 1.59
C ALA A 2 12.65 2.48 2.53
N VAL A 3 11.34 2.57 2.57
CA VAL A 3 10.47 1.69 3.34
C VAL A 3 9.65 0.87 2.36
N SER A 4 9.72 -0.45 2.48
CA SER A 4 8.84 -1.34 1.72
C SER A 4 7.43 -1.25 2.29
N TRP A 5 6.45 -1.16 1.40
CA TRP A 5 5.05 -1.12 1.76
C TRP A 5 4.30 -2.22 1.02
N PHE A 6 3.18 -2.61 1.61
CA PHE A 6 2.22 -3.55 1.02
C PHE A 6 0.85 -2.89 1.00
N GLY A 7 0.01 -3.30 0.06
CA GLY A 7 -1.37 -2.85 0.03
C GLY A 7 -2.24 -3.77 -0.80
N ILE A 8 -3.54 -3.48 -0.78
CA ILE A 8 -4.56 -4.28 -1.45
C ILE A 8 -5.07 -3.48 -2.66
N MET A 9 -5.12 -4.14 -3.81
CA MET A 9 -5.62 -3.57 -5.06
C MET A 9 -6.80 -4.38 -5.58
N ALA A 10 -7.71 -3.72 -6.28
CA ALA A 10 -8.84 -4.34 -6.97
C ALA A 10 -8.73 -4.09 -8.49
N PRO A 11 -9.40 -4.89 -9.34
CA PRO A 11 -9.40 -4.67 -10.79
C PRO A 11 -9.85 -3.26 -11.19
N ALA A 12 -9.28 -2.75 -12.28
CA ALA A 12 -9.72 -1.48 -12.87
C ALA A 12 -11.21 -1.54 -13.21
N GLY A 13 -11.95 -0.47 -12.90
CA GLY A 13 -13.40 -0.42 -13.10
C GLY A 13 -14.24 -1.03 -11.96
N THR A 14 -13.61 -1.51 -10.87
CA THR A 14 -14.35 -1.92 -9.67
C THR A 14 -15.24 -0.77 -9.18
N PRO A 15 -16.55 -0.98 -8.93
CA PRO A 15 -17.45 0.10 -8.50
C PRO A 15 -16.97 0.79 -7.23
N ALA A 16 -17.10 2.12 -7.19
CA ALA A 16 -16.64 2.94 -6.07
C ALA A 16 -17.25 2.49 -4.73
N THR A 17 -18.51 2.09 -4.71
CA THR A 17 -19.20 1.61 -3.51
C THR A 17 -18.56 0.35 -2.92
N VAL A 18 -18.04 -0.55 -3.78
CA VAL A 18 -17.30 -1.75 -3.35
C VAL A 18 -15.95 -1.36 -2.76
N ILE A 19 -15.24 -0.44 -3.40
CA ILE A 19 -13.96 0.08 -2.88
C ILE A 19 -14.14 0.75 -1.53
N THR A 20 -15.15 1.61 -1.38
CA THR A 20 -15.47 2.28 -0.12
C THR A 20 -15.74 1.27 0.99
N ARG A 21 -16.59 0.28 0.74
CA ARG A 21 -16.91 -0.74 1.74
C ARG A 21 -15.69 -1.57 2.15
N LEU A 22 -14.89 -2.01 1.17
CA LEU A 22 -13.67 -2.78 1.45
C LEU A 22 -12.67 -1.97 2.26
N ASN A 23 -12.44 -0.71 1.88
CA ASN A 23 -11.53 0.18 2.60
C ASN A 23 -11.99 0.41 4.04
N GLN A 24 -13.29 0.66 4.28
CA GLN A 24 -13.82 0.83 5.63
C GLN A 24 -13.54 -0.37 6.53
N GLU A 25 -13.77 -1.59 6.03
CA GLU A 25 -13.52 -2.79 6.83
C GLU A 25 -12.02 -3.03 7.04
N LEU A 26 -11.20 -2.84 6.01
CA LEU A 26 -9.75 -3.01 6.12
C LEU A 26 -9.13 -1.99 7.08
N ASP A 27 -9.55 -0.72 6.99
CA ASP A 27 -9.11 0.36 7.87
C ASP A 27 -9.49 0.05 9.32
N ARG A 28 -10.69 -0.46 9.56
CA ARG A 28 -11.09 -0.92 10.90
C ARG A 28 -10.19 -2.06 11.41
N ILE A 29 -9.91 -3.07 10.57
CA ILE A 29 -9.14 -4.27 10.96
C ILE A 29 -7.69 -3.95 11.29
N VAL A 30 -7.03 -3.04 10.55
CA VAL A 30 -5.62 -2.70 10.79
C VAL A 30 -5.40 -2.00 12.13
N HIS A 31 -6.41 -1.31 12.66
CA HIS A 31 -6.41 -0.69 13.98
C HIS A 31 -6.87 -1.64 15.10
N GLU A 32 -7.19 -2.90 14.80
CA GLU A 32 -7.47 -3.88 15.85
C GLU A 32 -6.16 -4.25 16.57
N PRO A 33 -6.12 -4.27 17.93
CA PRO A 33 -4.88 -4.54 18.67
C PRO A 33 -4.20 -5.86 18.33
N ALA A 34 -5.01 -6.87 17.96
CA ALA A 34 -4.48 -8.17 17.52
C ALA A 34 -3.76 -8.06 16.18
N THR A 35 -4.24 -7.22 15.26
CA THR A 35 -3.60 -6.97 13.96
C THR A 35 -2.32 -6.17 14.14
N GLU A 36 -2.35 -5.07 14.88
CA GLU A 36 -1.15 -4.26 15.19
C GLU A 36 -0.05 -5.13 15.80
N LYS A 37 -0.40 -5.97 16.79
CA LYS A 37 0.55 -6.88 17.43
C LYS A 37 1.15 -7.89 16.45
N ARG A 38 0.36 -8.40 15.50
CA ARG A 38 0.84 -9.35 14.49
C ARG A 38 1.80 -8.70 13.51
N PHE A 39 1.51 -7.48 13.05
CA PHE A 39 2.41 -6.73 12.18
C PHE A 39 3.70 -6.37 12.90
N ALA A 40 3.62 -5.87 14.13
CA ALA A 40 4.80 -5.57 14.96
C ALA A 40 5.68 -6.81 15.19
N ALA A 41 5.07 -7.99 15.38
CA ALA A 41 5.81 -9.24 15.57
C ALA A 41 6.64 -9.68 14.34
N ILE A 42 6.30 -9.18 13.14
CA ILE A 42 7.06 -9.41 11.90
C ILE A 42 7.87 -8.18 11.47
N GLY A 43 8.05 -7.19 12.36
CA GLY A 43 8.81 -5.98 12.08
C GLY A 43 8.10 -4.98 11.16
N GLY A 44 6.80 -5.15 10.93
CA GLY A 44 5.96 -4.25 10.16
C GLY A 44 5.11 -3.33 11.03
N GLU A 45 4.47 -2.37 10.36
CA GLU A 45 3.48 -1.47 10.95
C GLU A 45 2.14 -1.71 10.23
N ALA A 46 1.06 -1.90 10.99
CA ALA A 46 -0.28 -1.96 10.42
C ALA A 46 -0.75 -0.52 10.18
N VAL A 47 -0.88 -0.13 8.92
CA VAL A 47 -1.24 1.25 8.53
C VAL A 47 -2.56 1.23 7.78
N GLY A 48 -3.48 2.09 8.23
CA GLY A 48 -4.75 2.37 7.56
C GLY A 48 -4.67 3.57 6.61
N GLY A 49 -5.84 4.09 6.23
CA GLY A 49 -5.96 5.28 5.41
C GLY A 49 -6.97 5.15 4.29
N SER A 50 -7.05 6.20 3.46
CA SER A 50 -8.02 6.28 2.38
C SER A 50 -7.50 5.67 1.06
N PRO A 51 -8.39 5.23 0.14
CA PRO A 51 -7.97 4.74 -1.17
C PRO A 51 -7.21 5.80 -1.98
N SER A 52 -7.57 7.08 -1.83
CA SER A 52 -6.87 8.17 -2.52
C SER A 52 -5.47 8.41 -1.96
N THR A 53 -5.28 8.31 -0.64
CA THR A 53 -3.94 8.40 -0.02
C THR A 53 -3.02 7.31 -0.57
N PHE A 54 -3.51 6.07 -0.64
CA PHE A 54 -2.72 4.96 -1.19
C PHE A 54 -2.48 5.10 -2.69
N ALA A 55 -3.45 5.60 -3.45
CA ALA A 55 -3.27 5.91 -4.87
C ALA A 55 -2.19 6.99 -5.09
N SER A 56 -2.12 8.02 -4.25
CA SER A 56 -1.07 9.04 -4.30
C SER A 56 0.31 8.44 -4.02
N LEU A 57 0.43 7.58 -3.00
CA LEU A 57 1.69 6.88 -2.70
C LEU A 57 2.19 6.12 -3.94
N ILE A 58 1.33 5.36 -4.60
CA ILE A 58 1.69 4.62 -5.82
C ILE A 58 2.15 5.58 -6.93
N HIS A 59 1.42 6.68 -7.14
CA HIS A 59 1.77 7.67 -8.17
C HIS A 59 3.11 8.37 -7.91
N GLU A 60 3.50 8.55 -6.65
CA GLU A 60 4.78 9.15 -6.26
C GLU A 60 5.94 8.14 -6.33
N GLU A 61 5.69 6.90 -5.93
CA GLU A 61 6.71 5.86 -5.84
C GLU A 61 7.13 5.32 -7.21
N ILE A 62 6.21 5.15 -8.15
CA ILE A 62 6.51 4.65 -9.51
C ILE A 62 7.60 5.49 -10.22
N PRO A 63 7.46 6.83 -10.36
CA PRO A 63 8.48 7.64 -11.04
C PRO A 63 9.80 7.69 -10.25
N ARG A 64 9.74 7.67 -8.91
CA ARG A 64 10.92 7.62 -8.05
C ARG A 64 11.74 6.37 -8.32
N TRP A 65 11.11 5.20 -8.29
CA TRP A 65 11.80 3.93 -8.50
C TRP A 65 12.21 3.70 -9.95
N ARG A 66 11.43 4.20 -10.92
CA ARG A 66 11.85 4.20 -12.34
C ARG A 66 13.15 4.98 -12.53
N ARG A 67 13.32 6.12 -11.85
CA ARG A 67 14.55 6.91 -11.88
C ARG A 67 15.73 6.12 -11.32
N VAL A 68 15.56 5.53 -10.13
CA VAL A 68 16.59 4.72 -9.47
C VAL A 68 17.03 3.55 -10.36
N ALA A 69 16.09 2.79 -10.92
CA ALA A 69 16.40 1.67 -11.78
C ALA A 69 17.20 2.09 -13.02
N ARG A 70 16.81 3.21 -13.67
CA ARG A 70 17.53 3.74 -14.84
C ARG A 70 18.94 4.20 -14.48
N GLU A 71 19.10 4.94 -13.38
CA GLU A 71 20.41 5.45 -12.95
C GLU A 71 21.36 4.33 -12.51
N ALA A 72 20.83 3.22 -12.00
CA ALA A 72 21.58 2.04 -11.61
C ALA A 72 21.78 1.00 -12.73
N GLY A 73 21.23 1.21 -13.93
CA GLY A 73 21.30 0.25 -15.04
C GLY A 73 20.59 -1.09 -14.75
N ILE A 74 19.55 -1.08 -13.92
CA ILE A 74 18.81 -2.28 -13.52
C ILE A 74 17.77 -2.63 -14.60
N HIS A 75 17.81 -3.89 -15.05
CA HIS A 75 16.86 -4.48 -15.99
C HIS A 75 16.33 -5.80 -15.43
N ILE A 76 15.07 -6.12 -15.74
CA ILE A 76 14.49 -7.44 -15.46
C ILE A 76 14.60 -8.23 -16.77
N GLU A 77 15.06 -9.48 -16.69
CA GLU A 77 15.14 -10.43 -17.82
C GLU A 77 13.76 -10.89 -18.30
#